data_AF-A0A1J5HYB7-F1
#
_entry.id   AF-A0A1J5HYB7-F1
#
_cell.length_a   1.000
_cell.length_b   1.000
_cell.length_c   1.000
_cell.angle_alpha   90.00
_cell.angle_beta   90.00
_cell.angle_gamma   90.00
#
_symmetry.space_group_name_H-M   'P 1'
#
loop_
_entity.id
_entity.type
_entity.pdbx_description
1 polymer ?
#
loop_
_entity_poly.entity_id
_entity_poly.type
_entity_poly.pdbx_seq_one_letter_code
_entity_poly.pdbx_strand_id
1 'polypeptide(L)'
;MKNINFPLVVIGAQWGDEGKGKAVDILAKQADYTVRFNGGNNAGHSVVVNGEKFKLSLLPSGILWKKQLMLSQHVVINPAVLLKEIDFFIKRGLYPKLTIDSRAHVVMPYHQELDAATEIWKGKKATGSLHLGIGYCYEDKNNRFGIRMEDLIDKKQLKEKLTEFFPIKKRQIELVYGQKTKSTVETIYKEFVIYGQRLKQYVGDVSTITAEKINTKKFLFEGAHGTFLDAVFGTYPYTTAVNTISGAVFAYVGFPPQAINTLGIVKAYTTRVGNGPFPTELFNQTGDKIRSVGGEFGTVSK
;
A
#
# COMPACT_ATOMS: atom_id res chain seq x y z
N MET A 1 -4.03 20.09 19.51
CA MET A 1 -5.00 19.00 19.74
C MET A 1 -4.65 18.32 21.06
N LYS A 2 -5.40 18.57 22.14
CA LYS A 2 -5.22 17.85 23.42
C LYS A 2 -6.26 16.72 23.49
N ASN A 3 -5.77 15.53 23.82
CA ASN A 3 -6.46 14.24 24.02
C ASN A 3 -7.13 13.62 22.79
N ILE A 4 -6.32 12.86 22.04
CA ILE A 4 -6.80 11.97 20.98
C ILE A 4 -6.94 10.58 21.58
N ASN A 5 -8.11 9.98 21.42
CA ASN A 5 -8.38 8.63 21.93
C ASN A 5 -7.81 7.60 20.97
N PHE A 6 -7.05 6.65 21.54
CA PHE A 6 -6.50 5.50 20.83
C PHE A 6 -7.24 4.23 21.30
N PRO A 7 -7.39 3.20 20.46
CA PRO A 7 -6.92 3.09 19.07
C PRO A 7 -7.63 4.07 18.11
N LEU A 8 -6.86 4.61 17.16
CA LEU A 8 -7.33 5.58 16.17
C LEU A 8 -7.06 5.07 14.76
N VAL A 9 -8.08 5.07 13.90
CA VAL A 9 -7.95 4.81 12.48
C VAL A 9 -8.08 6.12 11.70
N VAL A 10 -7.11 6.41 10.83
CA VAL A 10 -7.16 7.58 9.94
C VAL A 10 -7.48 7.12 8.53
N ILE A 11 -8.58 7.62 7.98
CA ILE A 11 -9.03 7.30 6.61
C ILE A 11 -9.24 8.58 5.80
N GLY A 12 -9.25 8.44 4.48
CA GLY A 12 -9.55 9.52 3.55
C GLY A 12 -11.03 9.45 3.23
N ALA A 13 -11.75 10.55 3.33
CA ALA A 13 -13.20 10.55 3.13
C ALA A 13 -13.63 10.80 1.66
N GLN A 14 -12.68 10.89 0.73
CA GLN A 14 -12.89 11.20 -0.69
C GLN A 14 -12.14 10.18 -1.58
N TRP A 15 -11.45 10.61 -2.66
CA TRP A 15 -10.69 9.75 -3.59
C TRP A 15 -9.17 9.67 -3.30
N GLY A 16 -8.76 9.84 -2.04
CA GLY A 16 -7.45 9.39 -1.58
C GLY A 16 -6.33 10.44 -1.53
N ASP A 17 -6.54 11.65 -2.01
CA ASP A 17 -5.58 12.76 -1.92
C ASP A 17 -5.97 13.84 -0.89
N GLU A 18 -6.57 13.45 0.23
CA GLU A 18 -7.11 14.41 1.20
C GLU A 18 -6.04 15.04 2.12
N GLY A 19 -4.77 14.68 1.93
CA GLY A 19 -3.67 15.11 2.81
C GLY A 19 -3.49 14.25 4.06
N LYS A 20 -4.01 13.01 4.06
CA LYS A 20 -3.89 12.04 5.18
C LYS A 20 -2.47 11.94 5.74
N GLY A 21 -1.45 11.86 4.88
CA GLY A 21 -0.06 11.68 5.31
C GLY A 21 0.40 12.76 6.30
N LYS A 22 0.02 14.03 6.08
CA LYS A 22 0.35 15.12 7.01
C LYS A 22 -0.36 14.94 8.36
N ALA A 23 -1.63 14.54 8.35
CA ALA A 23 -2.37 14.28 9.57
C ALA A 23 -1.77 13.08 10.33
N VAL A 24 -1.50 11.98 9.64
CA VAL A 24 -0.91 10.77 10.23
C VAL A 24 0.47 11.07 10.81
N ASP A 25 1.32 11.85 10.14
CA ASP A 25 2.63 12.24 10.66
C ASP A 25 2.51 13.00 12.01
N ILE A 26 1.64 14.01 12.09
CA ILE A 26 1.40 14.77 13.33
C ILE A 26 0.87 13.86 14.45
N LEU A 27 -0.04 12.95 14.11
CA LEU A 27 -0.67 12.02 15.05
C LEU A 27 0.29 10.94 15.52
N ALA A 28 1.20 10.49 14.65
CA ALA A 28 2.17 9.44 14.93
C ALA A 28 3.10 9.80 16.09
N LYS A 29 3.35 11.09 16.34
CA LYS A 29 4.11 11.56 17.51
C LYS A 29 3.53 11.04 18.84
N GLN A 30 2.20 10.91 18.94
CA GLN A 30 1.48 10.48 20.14
C GLN A 30 1.25 8.97 20.22
N ALA A 31 1.47 8.23 19.13
CA ALA A 31 1.28 6.79 19.07
C ALA A 31 2.48 6.03 19.66
N ASP A 32 2.26 4.79 20.06
CA ASP A 32 3.31 3.81 20.34
C ASP A 32 3.57 2.93 19.11
N TYR A 33 2.48 2.57 18.41
CA TYR A 33 2.47 1.74 17.21
C TYR A 33 1.78 2.46 16.06
N THR A 34 2.40 2.44 14.88
CA THR A 34 1.80 2.91 13.63
C THR A 34 1.67 1.73 12.66
N VAL A 35 0.44 1.43 12.24
CA VAL A 35 0.10 0.23 11.48
C VAL A 35 -0.48 0.63 10.14
N ARG A 36 0.16 0.23 9.05
CA ARG A 36 -0.43 0.36 7.71
C ARG A 36 -1.20 -0.92 7.39
N PHE A 37 -2.49 -0.79 7.13
CA PHE A 37 -3.39 -1.95 7.09
C PHE A 37 -3.85 -2.36 5.68
N ASN A 38 -3.72 -1.53 4.65
CA ASN A 38 -4.20 -1.84 3.31
C ASN A 38 -3.31 -1.27 2.18
N GLY A 39 -3.56 -1.73 0.95
CA GLY A 39 -2.87 -1.26 -0.26
C GLY A 39 -1.43 -1.75 -0.35
N GLY A 40 -0.63 -1.05 -1.15
CA GLY A 40 0.81 -1.29 -1.33
C GLY A 40 1.55 0.02 -1.61
N ASN A 41 2.50 0.01 -2.54
CA ASN A 41 3.28 1.21 -2.91
C ASN A 41 2.54 2.13 -3.91
N ASN A 42 1.23 1.92 -4.09
CA ASN A 42 0.32 2.81 -4.84
C ASN A 42 -0.27 3.93 -3.97
N ALA A 43 -0.02 3.91 -2.66
CA ALA A 43 -0.25 5.03 -1.78
C ALA A 43 1.09 5.62 -1.33
N GLY A 44 1.04 6.83 -0.81
CA GLY A 44 2.21 7.43 -0.19
C GLY A 44 2.02 8.91 0.10
N HIS A 45 2.97 9.45 0.85
CA HIS A 45 3.07 10.88 1.10
C HIS A 45 4.54 11.30 1.13
N SER A 46 4.78 12.57 0.84
CA SER A 46 6.12 13.13 0.97
C SER A 46 6.44 13.41 2.43
N VAL A 47 7.60 12.95 2.88
CA VAL A 47 8.22 13.31 4.15
C VAL A 47 9.48 14.12 3.90
N VAL A 48 9.91 14.89 4.89
CA VAL A 48 11.19 15.62 4.84
C VAL A 48 12.05 15.17 6.01
N VAL A 49 13.25 14.66 5.71
CA VAL A 49 14.22 14.19 6.71
C VAL A 49 15.52 14.93 6.47
N ASN A 50 16.00 15.67 7.48
CA ASN A 50 17.23 16.47 7.38
C ASN A 50 17.25 17.40 6.15
N GLY A 51 16.11 18.02 5.82
CA GLY A 51 15.96 18.91 4.67
C GLY A 51 15.74 18.21 3.32
N GLU A 52 15.85 16.88 3.25
CA GLU A 52 15.64 16.12 2.02
C GLU A 52 14.22 15.56 1.93
N LYS A 53 13.57 15.81 0.80
CA LYS A 53 12.24 15.30 0.50
C LYS A 53 12.32 13.86 0.01
N PHE A 54 11.56 12.97 0.63
CA PHE A 54 11.44 11.57 0.22
C PHE A 54 9.98 11.15 0.17
N LYS A 55 9.66 10.26 -0.77
CA LYS A 55 8.30 9.73 -0.91
C LYS A 55 8.19 8.41 -0.17
N LEU A 56 7.46 8.42 0.94
CA LEU A 56 7.13 7.24 1.72
C LEU A 56 5.89 6.57 1.11
N SER A 57 5.95 5.27 0.82
CA SER A 57 4.87 4.52 0.18
C SER A 57 4.48 3.27 0.96
N LEU A 58 5.46 2.53 1.52
CA LEU A 58 5.18 1.31 2.27
C LEU A 58 5.34 1.46 3.78
N LEU A 59 6.44 2.04 4.24
CA LEU A 59 6.69 2.25 5.67
C LEU A 59 5.62 3.19 6.27
N PRO A 60 5.08 2.87 7.45
CA PRO A 60 4.20 3.78 8.17
C PRO A 60 4.90 5.09 8.57
N SER A 61 4.12 6.17 8.66
CA SER A 61 4.61 7.54 8.97
C SER A 61 5.34 7.65 10.32
N GLY A 62 5.11 6.71 11.24
CA GLY A 62 5.76 6.67 12.56
C GLY A 62 7.28 6.53 12.55
N ILE A 63 7.89 6.24 11.39
CA ILE A 63 9.35 6.15 11.23
C ILE A 63 10.04 7.45 11.68
N LEU A 64 9.45 8.61 11.38
CA LEU A 64 9.99 9.93 11.75
C LEU A 64 10.05 10.13 13.27
N TRP A 65 9.22 9.42 14.01
CA TRP A 65 9.08 9.53 15.47
C TRP A 65 9.64 8.30 16.20
N LYS A 66 10.41 7.45 15.50
CA LYS A 66 11.06 6.24 16.06
C LYS A 66 10.07 5.28 16.75
N LYS A 67 8.82 5.24 16.25
CA LYS A 67 7.74 4.37 16.76
C LYS A 67 7.91 2.93 16.28
N GLN A 68 7.13 2.01 16.86
CA GLN A 68 7.01 0.68 16.30
C GLN A 68 6.14 0.74 15.04
N LEU A 69 6.67 0.23 13.93
CA LEU A 69 6.03 0.24 12.63
C LEU A 69 5.50 -1.16 12.33
N MET A 70 4.27 -1.26 11.82
CA MET A 70 3.73 -2.54 11.37
C MET A 70 3.12 -2.47 9.97
N LEU A 71 3.38 -3.50 9.18
CA LEU A 71 2.67 -3.79 7.93
C LEU A 71 1.79 -5.01 8.15
N SER A 72 0.47 -4.82 8.08
CA SER A 72 -0.49 -5.91 8.31
C SER A 72 -0.49 -6.96 7.21
N GLN A 73 -1.10 -8.12 7.49
CA GLN A 73 -1.27 -9.22 6.52
C GLN A 73 -2.02 -8.84 5.23
N HIS A 74 -2.81 -7.76 5.22
CA HIS A 74 -3.53 -7.32 4.02
C HIS A 74 -2.72 -6.36 3.14
N VAL A 75 -1.57 -5.87 3.60
CA VAL A 75 -0.69 -5.06 2.76
C VAL A 75 -0.05 -5.95 1.69
N VAL A 76 0.04 -5.46 0.46
CA VAL A 76 0.88 -6.08 -0.58
C VAL A 76 2.21 -5.34 -0.66
N ILE A 77 3.31 -6.09 -0.65
CA ILE A 77 4.65 -5.58 -0.44
C ILE A 77 5.46 -5.78 -1.71
N ASN A 78 5.87 -4.68 -2.33
CA ASN A 78 6.97 -4.71 -3.28
C ASN A 78 8.30 -4.68 -2.50
N PRO A 79 9.09 -5.77 -2.47
CA PRO A 79 10.26 -5.85 -1.61
C PRO A 79 11.35 -4.84 -1.98
N ALA A 80 11.52 -4.56 -3.28
CA ALA A 80 12.51 -3.59 -3.77
C ALA A 80 12.17 -2.17 -3.30
N VAL A 81 10.88 -1.79 -3.38
CA VAL A 81 10.41 -0.50 -2.86
C VAL A 81 10.61 -0.40 -1.35
N LEU A 82 10.21 -1.43 -0.59
CA LEU A 82 10.34 -1.42 0.86
C LEU A 82 11.81 -1.28 1.31
N LEU A 83 12.71 -2.05 0.68
CA LEU A 83 14.14 -1.99 0.97
C LEU A 83 14.73 -0.62 0.61
N LYS A 84 14.31 0.00 -0.50
CA LYS A 84 14.72 1.37 -0.85
C LYS A 84 14.31 2.38 0.23
N GLU A 85 13.10 2.26 0.76
CA GLU A 85 12.64 3.10 1.87
C GLU A 85 13.45 2.85 3.14
N ILE A 86 13.66 1.58 3.53
CA ILE A 86 14.48 1.22 4.69
C ILE A 86 15.91 1.79 4.56
N ASP A 87 16.55 1.60 3.40
CA ASP A 87 17.90 2.08 3.12
C ASP A 87 17.99 3.60 3.16
N PHE A 88 16.95 4.29 2.71
CA PHE A 88 16.88 5.75 2.82
C PHE A 88 16.95 6.22 4.28
N PHE A 89 16.21 5.60 5.18
CA PHE A 89 16.22 5.98 6.60
C PHE A 89 17.49 5.54 7.33
N ILE A 90 17.98 4.32 7.06
CA ILE A 90 19.22 3.81 7.68
C ILE A 90 20.41 4.72 7.36
N LYS A 91 20.55 5.16 6.10
CA LYS A 91 21.60 6.11 5.68
C LYS A 91 21.56 7.45 6.42
N ARG A 92 20.44 7.78 7.06
CA ARG A 92 20.22 9.01 7.83
C ARG A 92 20.17 8.77 9.34
N GLY A 93 20.64 7.60 9.81
CA GLY A 93 20.70 7.24 11.22
C GLY A 93 19.34 6.91 11.85
N LEU A 94 18.31 6.67 11.02
CA LEU A 94 16.98 6.26 11.47
C LEU A 94 16.79 4.77 11.13
N TYR A 95 16.93 3.92 12.14
CA TYR A 95 16.75 2.48 12.00
C TYR A 95 15.29 2.08 12.25
N PRO A 96 14.56 1.54 11.26
CA PRO A 96 13.16 1.19 11.43
C PRO A 96 12.96 0.07 12.46
N LYS A 97 12.08 0.32 13.45
CA LYS A 97 11.53 -0.73 14.32
C LYS A 97 10.32 -1.36 13.63
N LEU A 98 10.58 -2.12 12.58
CA LEU A 98 9.57 -2.63 11.66
C LEU A 98 9.18 -4.08 11.97
N THR A 99 7.88 -4.35 11.94
CA THR A 99 7.31 -5.69 11.87
C THR A 99 6.46 -5.82 10.61
N ILE A 100 6.75 -6.81 9.79
CA ILE A 100 6.02 -7.17 8.59
C ILE A 100 5.28 -8.46 8.89
N ASP A 101 3.97 -8.48 8.72
CA ASP A 101 3.22 -9.70 8.92
C ASP A 101 3.68 -10.80 7.96
N SER A 102 3.96 -12.00 8.46
CA SER A 102 4.40 -13.14 7.64
C SER A 102 3.41 -13.52 6.54
N ARG A 103 2.12 -13.21 6.72
CA ARG A 103 1.04 -13.50 5.77
C ARG A 103 0.82 -12.39 4.73
N ALA A 104 1.53 -11.27 4.84
CA ALA A 104 1.48 -10.21 3.84
C ALA A 104 1.92 -10.74 2.46
N HIS A 105 1.24 -10.31 1.40
CA HIS A 105 1.51 -10.81 0.04
C HIS A 105 2.60 -10.00 -0.64
N VAL A 106 3.33 -10.64 -1.55
CA VAL A 106 4.48 -10.06 -2.24
C VAL A 106 4.09 -9.67 -3.65
N VAL A 107 4.34 -8.41 -4.00
CA VAL A 107 4.19 -7.92 -5.38
C VAL A 107 5.40 -8.40 -6.19
N MET A 108 5.13 -9.35 -7.08
CA MET A 108 6.09 -9.90 -8.02
C MET A 108 6.20 -9.10 -9.32
N PRO A 109 7.30 -9.24 -10.09
CA PRO A 109 7.48 -8.52 -11.35
C PRO A 109 6.40 -8.85 -12.38
N TYR A 110 5.95 -10.10 -12.41
CA TYR A 110 4.87 -10.52 -13.31
C TYR A 110 3.52 -9.87 -12.99
N HIS A 111 3.28 -9.40 -11.76
CA HIS A 111 2.09 -8.60 -11.48
C HIS A 111 2.14 -7.24 -12.17
N GLN A 112 3.32 -6.61 -12.24
CA GLN A 112 3.52 -5.34 -12.94
C GLN A 112 3.39 -5.52 -14.46
N GLU A 113 3.95 -6.62 -14.99
CA GLU A 113 3.81 -6.98 -16.39
C GLU A 113 2.35 -7.28 -16.78
N LEU A 114 1.60 -8.00 -15.93
CA LEU A 114 0.15 -8.22 -16.13
C LEU A 114 -0.65 -6.91 -16.12
N ASP A 115 -0.30 -6.00 -15.20
CA ASP A 115 -0.92 -4.69 -15.08
C ASP A 115 -0.71 -3.84 -16.33
N ALA A 116 0.52 -3.79 -16.83
CA ALA A 116 0.84 -3.14 -18.11
C ALA A 116 0.14 -3.82 -19.29
N ALA A 117 0.20 -5.15 -19.39
CA ALA A 117 -0.37 -5.90 -20.51
C ALA A 117 -1.90 -5.72 -20.62
N THR A 118 -2.59 -5.71 -19.48
CA THR A 118 -4.04 -5.57 -19.45
C THR A 118 -4.49 -4.15 -19.77
N GLU A 119 -3.75 -3.12 -19.34
CA GLU A 119 -4.07 -1.73 -19.73
C GLU A 119 -3.88 -1.50 -21.23
N ILE A 120 -2.83 -2.07 -21.84
CA ILE A 120 -2.63 -2.06 -23.30
C ILE A 120 -3.82 -2.74 -23.99
N TRP A 121 -4.19 -3.94 -23.53
CA TRP A 121 -5.31 -4.71 -24.09
C TRP A 121 -6.67 -3.98 -23.98
N LYS A 122 -6.92 -3.30 -22.86
CA LYS A 122 -8.16 -2.50 -22.66
C LYS A 122 -8.26 -1.30 -23.62
N GLY A 123 -7.14 -0.81 -24.17
CA GLY A 123 -7.11 0.33 -25.09
C GLY A 123 -7.86 1.54 -24.53
N LYS A 124 -8.91 2.01 -25.23
CA LYS A 124 -9.73 3.16 -24.80
C LYS A 124 -10.45 2.97 -23.47
N LYS A 125 -10.58 1.72 -22.98
CA LYS A 125 -11.21 1.39 -21.68
C LYS A 125 -10.18 1.24 -20.55
N ALA A 126 -8.92 1.61 -20.78
CA ALA A 126 -7.90 1.58 -19.75
C ALA A 126 -8.31 2.40 -18.52
N THR A 127 -7.95 1.91 -17.35
CA THR A 127 -8.32 2.55 -16.07
C THR A 127 -7.35 3.66 -15.65
N GLY A 128 -6.17 3.71 -16.27
CA GLY A 128 -5.08 4.61 -15.88
C GLY A 128 -4.23 4.02 -14.76
N SER A 129 -4.00 2.70 -14.77
CA SER A 129 -3.18 2.04 -13.76
C SER A 129 -1.74 2.58 -13.76
N LEU A 130 -1.10 2.60 -12.59
CA LEU A 130 0.31 2.96 -12.44
C LEU A 130 1.27 1.80 -12.76
N HIS A 131 0.75 0.67 -13.24
CA HIS A 131 1.51 -0.54 -13.57
C HIS A 131 2.33 -1.08 -12.39
N LEU A 132 1.80 -0.90 -11.17
CA LEU A 132 2.46 -1.31 -9.93
C LEU A 132 2.13 -2.75 -9.56
N GLY A 133 1.18 -3.41 -10.25
CA GLY A 133 0.82 -4.80 -10.00
C GLY A 133 0.01 -5.03 -8.73
N ILE A 134 -0.52 -3.96 -8.12
CA ILE A 134 -1.25 -4.05 -6.85
C ILE A 134 -2.53 -4.87 -7.01
N GLY A 135 -3.32 -4.57 -8.04
CA GLY A 135 -4.56 -5.31 -8.34
C GLY A 135 -4.30 -6.80 -8.57
N TYR A 136 -3.30 -7.14 -9.39
CA TYR A 136 -2.95 -8.52 -9.71
C TYR A 136 -2.36 -9.29 -8.52
N CYS A 137 -1.65 -8.61 -7.62
CA CYS A 137 -1.22 -9.22 -6.38
C CYS A 137 -2.41 -9.58 -5.48
N TYR A 138 -3.43 -8.72 -5.42
CA TYR A 138 -4.69 -9.03 -4.72
C TYR A 138 -5.52 -10.09 -5.45
N GLU A 139 -5.49 -10.13 -6.77
CA GLU A 139 -6.09 -11.21 -7.57
C GLU A 139 -5.46 -12.57 -7.21
N ASP A 140 -4.13 -12.65 -7.14
CA ASP A 140 -3.42 -13.87 -6.76
C ASP A 140 -3.70 -14.27 -5.31
N LYS A 141 -3.79 -13.30 -4.40
CA LYS A 141 -4.26 -13.55 -3.03
C LYS A 141 -5.64 -14.21 -3.03
N ASN A 142 -6.61 -13.61 -3.72
CA ASN A 142 -7.99 -14.08 -3.73
C ASN A 142 -8.15 -15.44 -4.43
N ASN A 143 -7.31 -15.70 -5.44
CA ASN A 143 -7.24 -16.99 -6.13
C ASN A 143 -6.41 -18.05 -5.39
N ARG A 144 -5.76 -17.69 -4.27
CA ARG A 144 -4.89 -18.56 -3.46
C ARG A 144 -3.61 -19.01 -4.19
N PHE A 145 -3.11 -18.19 -5.11
CA PHE A 145 -1.85 -18.37 -5.84
C PHE A 145 -0.74 -17.41 -5.38
N GLY A 146 -1.06 -16.51 -4.45
CA GLY A 146 -0.15 -15.48 -3.98
C GLY A 146 1.07 -16.01 -3.23
N ILE A 147 2.22 -15.39 -3.48
CA ILE A 147 3.43 -15.55 -2.69
C ILE A 147 3.38 -14.60 -1.49
N ARG A 148 3.61 -15.12 -0.28
CA ARG A 148 3.57 -14.38 0.99
C ARG A 148 4.99 -14.09 1.50
N MET A 149 5.10 -13.25 2.53
CA MET A 149 6.39 -12.92 3.15
C MET A 149 7.07 -14.15 3.76
N GLU A 150 6.32 -15.09 4.34
CA GLU A 150 6.84 -16.37 4.83
C GLU A 150 7.45 -17.23 3.71
N ASP A 151 6.86 -17.21 2.51
CA ASP A 151 7.42 -17.91 1.35
C ASP A 151 8.68 -17.20 0.86
N LEU A 152 8.68 -15.86 0.82
CA LEU A 152 9.80 -15.05 0.36
C LEU A 152 11.07 -15.28 1.19
N ILE A 153 10.94 -15.47 2.51
CA ILE A 153 12.08 -15.69 3.42
C ILE A 153 12.55 -17.15 3.44
N ASP A 154 11.79 -18.06 2.82
CA ASP A 154 12.15 -19.47 2.63
C ASP A 154 12.51 -19.72 1.17
N LYS A 155 13.81 -19.87 0.91
CA LYS A 155 14.33 -20.07 -0.46
C LYS A 155 13.72 -21.28 -1.17
N LYS A 156 13.41 -22.35 -0.44
CA LYS A 156 12.84 -23.57 -1.04
C LYS A 156 11.41 -23.31 -1.46
N GLN A 157 10.59 -22.80 -0.55
CA GLN A 157 9.18 -22.50 -0.83
C GLN A 157 9.01 -21.44 -1.92
N LEU A 158 9.84 -20.39 -1.91
CA LEU A 158 9.85 -19.37 -2.96
C LEU A 158 10.08 -19.99 -4.33
N LYS A 159 11.08 -20.89 -4.46
CA LYS A 159 11.40 -21.54 -5.73
C LYS A 159 10.26 -22.45 -6.19
N GLU A 160 9.70 -23.24 -5.27
CA GLU A 160 8.59 -24.16 -5.55
C GLU A 160 7.37 -23.39 -6.07
N LYS A 161 6.91 -22.37 -5.35
CA LYS A 161 5.76 -21.54 -5.78
C LYS A 161 6.00 -20.78 -7.07
N LEU A 162 7.21 -20.24 -7.29
CA LEU A 162 7.54 -19.61 -8.57
C LEU A 162 7.47 -20.59 -9.73
N THR A 163 8.00 -21.80 -9.55
CA THR A 163 7.99 -22.85 -10.58
C THR A 163 6.56 -23.29 -10.92
N GLU A 164 5.69 -23.34 -9.91
CA GLU A 164 4.29 -23.71 -10.07
C GLU A 164 3.44 -22.62 -10.74
N PHE A 165 3.49 -21.38 -10.23
CA PHE A 165 2.52 -20.34 -10.60
C PHE A 165 2.98 -19.42 -11.72
N PHE A 166 4.28 -19.14 -11.84
CA PHE A 166 4.78 -18.22 -12.88
C PHE A 166 4.41 -18.66 -14.31
N PRO A 167 4.47 -19.96 -14.69
CA PRO A 167 4.10 -20.39 -16.04
C PRO A 167 2.66 -20.01 -16.44
N ILE A 168 1.72 -20.02 -15.49
CA ILE A 168 0.34 -19.62 -15.73
C ILE A 168 0.27 -18.12 -16.04
N LYS A 169 0.96 -17.30 -15.23
CA LYS A 169 1.01 -15.84 -15.41
C LYS A 169 1.70 -15.44 -16.71
N LYS A 170 2.78 -16.14 -17.05
CA LYS A 170 3.47 -16.00 -18.32
C LYS A 170 2.53 -16.26 -19.51
N ARG A 171 1.79 -17.37 -19.50
CA ARG A 171 0.82 -17.68 -20.56
C ARG A 171 -0.30 -16.63 -20.64
N GLN A 172 -0.76 -16.10 -19.51
CA GLN A 172 -1.74 -15.01 -19.50
C GLN A 172 -1.18 -13.75 -20.18
N ILE A 173 0.04 -13.34 -19.86
CA ILE A 173 0.71 -12.19 -20.51
C ILE A 173 0.88 -12.44 -22.02
N GLU A 174 1.40 -13.60 -22.39
CA GLU A 174 1.82 -13.89 -23.76
C GLU A 174 0.70 -14.31 -24.70
N LEU A 175 -0.17 -15.22 -24.26
CA LEU A 175 -1.19 -15.82 -25.12
C LEU A 175 -2.53 -15.09 -25.04
N VAL A 176 -2.90 -14.57 -23.87
CA VAL A 176 -4.18 -13.85 -23.70
C VAL A 176 -4.05 -12.39 -24.10
N TYR A 177 -3.01 -11.70 -23.60
CA TYR A 177 -2.82 -10.27 -23.86
C TYR A 177 -1.83 -9.95 -25.00
N GLY A 178 -1.20 -10.97 -25.60
CA GLY A 178 -0.30 -10.79 -26.73
C GLY A 178 0.97 -10.00 -26.43
N GLN A 179 1.37 -9.90 -25.16
CA GLN A 179 2.55 -9.15 -24.73
C GLN A 179 3.74 -10.08 -24.49
N LYS A 180 4.95 -9.53 -24.29
CA LYS A 180 6.13 -10.32 -23.92
C LYS A 180 6.45 -10.13 -22.44
N THR A 181 6.69 -11.22 -21.72
CA THR A 181 7.29 -11.15 -20.38
C THR A 181 8.82 -11.11 -20.50
N LYS A 182 9.47 -10.28 -19.68
CA LYS A 182 10.94 -10.30 -19.53
C LYS A 182 11.38 -11.18 -18.36
N SER A 183 10.43 -11.54 -17.51
CA SER A 183 10.67 -12.32 -16.32
C SER A 183 10.84 -13.80 -16.65
N THR A 184 11.73 -14.48 -15.92
CA THR A 184 11.76 -15.94 -15.83
C THR A 184 11.76 -16.35 -14.36
N VAL A 185 11.49 -17.62 -14.09
CA VAL A 185 11.60 -18.17 -12.72
C VAL A 185 12.99 -17.87 -12.14
N GLU A 186 14.04 -18.08 -12.93
CA GLU A 186 15.44 -17.90 -12.51
C GLU A 186 15.77 -16.44 -12.23
N THR A 187 15.33 -15.50 -13.08
CA THR A 187 15.62 -14.08 -12.88
C THR A 187 14.91 -13.55 -11.64
N ILE A 188 13.62 -13.87 -11.49
CA ILE A 188 12.83 -13.47 -10.31
C ILE A 188 13.45 -14.10 -9.05
N TYR A 189 13.72 -15.40 -9.07
CA TYR A 189 14.24 -16.11 -7.90
C TYR A 189 15.58 -15.53 -7.41
N LYS A 190 16.53 -15.29 -8.32
CA LYS A 190 17.86 -14.73 -7.97
C LYS A 190 17.74 -13.40 -7.24
N GLU A 191 16.86 -12.52 -7.71
CA GLU A 191 16.64 -11.21 -7.13
C GLU A 191 15.86 -11.29 -5.81
N PHE A 192 14.76 -12.05 -5.78
CA PHE A 192 13.83 -12.06 -4.65
C PHE A 192 14.36 -12.83 -3.44
N VAL A 193 15.26 -13.79 -3.62
CA VAL A 193 15.98 -14.43 -2.50
C VAL A 193 16.81 -13.40 -1.72
N ILE A 194 17.47 -12.46 -2.41
CA ILE A 194 18.27 -11.41 -1.77
C ILE A 194 17.34 -10.50 -0.97
N TYR A 195 16.18 -10.15 -1.52
CA TYR A 195 15.17 -9.36 -0.82
C TYR A 195 14.63 -10.08 0.43
N GLY A 196 14.27 -11.35 0.30
CA GLY A 196 13.82 -12.19 1.42
C GLY A 196 14.85 -12.27 2.53
N GLN A 197 16.13 -12.47 2.21
CA GLN A 197 17.21 -12.49 3.19
C GLN A 197 17.32 -11.19 3.98
N ARG A 198 17.24 -10.03 3.30
CA ARG A 198 17.33 -8.72 3.95
C ARG A 198 16.10 -8.41 4.82
N LEU A 199 14.92 -8.81 4.36
CA LEU A 199 13.64 -8.54 5.04
C LEU A 199 13.33 -9.54 6.16
N LYS A 200 13.99 -10.71 6.21
CA LYS A 200 13.74 -11.77 7.20
C LYS A 200 13.71 -11.27 8.64
N GLN A 201 14.61 -10.35 8.99
CA GLN A 201 14.69 -9.78 10.35
C GLN A 201 13.46 -8.95 10.77
N TYR A 202 12.64 -8.50 9.81
CA TYR A 202 11.45 -7.71 10.07
C TYR A 202 10.17 -8.55 10.05
N VAL A 203 10.23 -9.83 9.63
CA VAL A 203 9.02 -10.66 9.53
C VAL A 203 8.59 -11.15 10.92
N GLY A 204 7.30 -11.01 11.23
CA GLY A 204 6.69 -11.45 12.49
C GLY A 204 5.17 -11.54 12.39
N ASP A 205 4.49 -11.75 13.53
CA ASP A 205 3.02 -11.84 13.58
C ASP A 205 2.42 -10.52 14.11
N VAL A 206 1.90 -9.70 13.20
CA VAL A 206 1.29 -8.40 13.53
C VAL A 206 -0.03 -8.58 14.26
N SER A 207 -0.78 -9.63 13.95
CA SER A 207 -2.06 -9.93 14.61
C SER A 207 -1.87 -10.23 16.09
N THR A 208 -0.90 -11.10 16.41
CA THR A 208 -0.60 -11.46 17.80
C THR A 208 -0.11 -10.24 18.60
N ILE A 209 0.84 -9.47 18.04
CA ILE A 209 1.32 -8.24 18.70
C ILE A 209 0.18 -7.25 18.92
N THR A 210 -0.71 -7.10 17.94
CA THR A 210 -1.88 -6.20 18.06
C THR A 210 -2.80 -6.69 19.17
N ALA A 211 -3.22 -7.95 19.16
CA ALA A 211 -4.11 -8.51 20.17
C ALA A 211 -3.57 -8.35 21.60
N GLU A 212 -2.27 -8.58 21.82
CA GLU A 212 -1.63 -8.46 23.14
C GLU A 212 -1.50 -7.02 23.65
N LYS A 213 -1.24 -6.07 22.75
CA LYS A 213 -0.84 -4.70 23.13
C LYS A 213 -1.95 -3.68 23.02
N ILE A 214 -3.06 -3.99 22.34
CA ILE A 214 -4.03 -2.97 21.95
C ILE A 214 -4.69 -2.24 23.12
N ASN A 215 -4.87 -2.93 24.25
CA ASN A 215 -5.50 -2.36 25.44
C ASN A 215 -4.53 -1.56 26.33
N THR A 216 -3.21 -1.64 26.05
CA THR A 216 -2.17 -1.01 26.89
C THR A 216 -1.30 -0.01 26.14
N LYS A 217 -1.44 0.07 24.81
CA LYS A 217 -0.59 0.88 23.93
C LYS A 217 -1.44 1.67 22.94
N LYS A 218 -0.90 2.80 22.49
CA LYS A 218 -1.58 3.70 21.55
C LYS A 218 -1.32 3.26 20.10
N PHE A 219 -2.35 2.73 19.45
CA PHE A 219 -2.29 2.28 18.05
C PHE A 219 -2.89 3.30 17.08
N LEU A 220 -2.08 3.76 16.14
CA LEU A 220 -2.51 4.57 15.00
C LEU A 220 -2.55 3.70 13.74
N PHE A 221 -3.72 3.53 13.16
CA PHE A 221 -3.91 2.81 11.91
C PHE A 221 -3.93 3.79 10.73
N GLU A 222 -2.97 3.66 9.83
CA GLU A 222 -2.77 4.49 8.64
C GLU A 222 -3.47 3.85 7.44
N GLY A 223 -4.58 4.47 7.00
CA GLY A 223 -5.32 4.05 5.82
C GLY A 223 -4.71 4.59 4.53
N ALA A 224 -4.57 3.73 3.53
CA ALA A 224 -4.25 4.09 2.16
C ALA A 224 -5.53 4.37 1.35
N HIS A 225 -5.43 5.28 0.37
CA HIS A 225 -6.54 5.72 -0.49
C HIS A 225 -7.68 6.40 0.31
N GLY A 226 -8.85 6.57 -0.29
CA GLY A 226 -10.02 7.19 0.35
C GLY A 226 -11.27 6.36 0.13
N THR A 227 -12.31 6.59 0.94
CA THR A 227 -13.55 5.83 0.99
C THR A 227 -14.25 5.71 -0.37
N PHE A 228 -14.18 6.73 -1.23
CA PHE A 228 -14.80 6.65 -2.57
C PHE A 228 -14.02 5.78 -3.56
N LEU A 229 -12.83 5.31 -3.18
CA LEU A 229 -12.07 4.27 -3.87
C LEU A 229 -12.21 2.89 -3.22
N ASP A 230 -13.03 2.72 -2.17
CA ASP A 230 -13.26 1.42 -1.54
C ASP A 230 -13.79 0.38 -2.55
N ALA A 231 -13.30 -0.86 -2.47
CA ALA A 231 -13.71 -1.93 -3.38
C ALA A 231 -15.21 -2.28 -3.30
N VAL A 232 -15.88 -1.98 -2.19
CA VAL A 232 -17.30 -2.27 -1.96
C VAL A 232 -18.13 -0.99 -2.01
N PHE A 233 -17.69 0.05 -1.31
CA PHE A 233 -18.47 1.28 -1.13
C PHE A 233 -18.10 2.41 -2.11
N GLY A 234 -17.05 2.23 -2.89
CA GLY A 234 -16.56 3.24 -3.83
C GLY A 234 -17.28 3.24 -5.17
N THR A 235 -16.79 4.08 -6.09
CA THR A 235 -17.35 4.21 -7.45
C THR A 235 -16.91 3.06 -8.36
N TYR A 236 -17.32 1.82 -8.07
CA TYR A 236 -16.98 0.63 -8.85
C TYR A 236 -17.38 0.79 -10.34
N PRO A 237 -16.54 0.36 -11.32
CA PRO A 237 -15.26 -0.37 -11.18
C PRO A 237 -14.03 0.52 -10.96
N TYR A 238 -14.20 1.83 -10.82
CA TYR A 238 -13.11 2.80 -10.68
C TYR A 238 -12.69 2.97 -9.22
N THR A 239 -12.28 1.87 -8.60
CA THR A 239 -11.93 1.72 -7.19
C THR A 239 -10.55 1.08 -7.04
N THR A 240 -10.01 1.02 -5.83
CA THR A 240 -8.90 0.12 -5.51
C THR A 240 -9.43 -1.30 -5.26
N ALA A 241 -8.52 -2.29 -5.24
CA ALA A 241 -8.85 -3.71 -5.05
C ALA A 241 -9.08 -4.08 -3.57
N VAL A 242 -9.16 -3.10 -2.67
CA VAL A 242 -9.19 -3.31 -1.21
C VAL A 242 -10.22 -2.43 -0.53
N ASN A 243 -10.58 -2.81 0.70
CA ASN A 243 -11.30 -1.91 1.58
C ASN A 243 -10.37 -0.81 2.10
N THR A 244 -10.89 0.41 2.13
CA THR A 244 -10.23 1.64 2.56
C THR A 244 -10.88 2.25 3.80
N ILE A 245 -12.07 1.76 4.16
CA ILE A 245 -12.83 2.17 5.35
C ILE A 245 -12.21 1.66 6.65
N SER A 246 -12.58 2.27 7.77
CA SER A 246 -12.00 1.95 9.08
C SER A 246 -12.30 0.53 9.55
N GLY A 247 -13.46 -0.03 9.20
CA GLY A 247 -13.82 -1.42 9.52
C GLY A 247 -12.86 -2.47 8.95
N ALA A 248 -12.05 -2.13 7.95
CA ALA A 248 -11.07 -3.04 7.39
C ALA A 248 -10.01 -3.48 8.42
N VAL A 249 -9.71 -2.65 9.44
CA VAL A 249 -8.64 -2.96 10.42
C VAL A 249 -8.90 -4.26 11.17
N PHE A 250 -10.17 -4.61 11.44
CA PHE A 250 -10.55 -5.83 12.15
C PHE A 250 -9.99 -7.07 11.43
N ALA A 251 -10.35 -7.23 10.16
CA ALA A 251 -9.92 -8.37 9.36
C ALA A 251 -8.46 -8.25 8.89
N TYR A 252 -8.01 -7.03 8.55
CA TYR A 252 -6.73 -6.84 7.87
C TYR A 252 -5.55 -6.89 8.82
N VAL A 253 -5.73 -6.45 10.07
CA VAL A 253 -4.67 -6.49 11.09
C VAL A 253 -4.82 -7.73 11.98
N GLY A 254 -6.02 -8.31 12.08
CA GLY A 254 -6.35 -9.26 13.14
C GLY A 254 -6.64 -8.56 14.47
N PHE A 255 -7.29 -7.39 14.37
CA PHE A 255 -7.69 -6.57 15.50
C PHE A 255 -9.05 -7.08 16.02
N PRO A 256 -9.18 -7.42 17.32
CA PRO A 256 -10.45 -7.91 17.87
C PRO A 256 -11.60 -6.91 17.65
N PRO A 257 -12.82 -7.36 17.30
CA PRO A 257 -13.97 -6.48 17.19
C PRO A 257 -14.23 -5.71 18.49
N GLN A 258 -14.11 -4.39 18.44
CA GLN A 258 -14.33 -3.47 19.56
C GLN A 258 -14.58 -2.04 19.03
N ALA A 259 -14.98 -1.13 19.91
CA ALA A 259 -15.10 0.28 19.56
C ALA A 259 -13.74 0.85 19.13
N ILE A 260 -13.73 1.56 17.99
CA ILE A 260 -12.54 2.23 17.45
C ILE A 260 -12.84 3.69 17.14
N ASN A 261 -11.90 4.57 17.44
CA ASN A 261 -12.01 5.96 17.03
C ASN A 261 -11.61 6.06 15.55
N THR A 262 -12.38 6.80 14.76
CA THR A 262 -12.07 7.04 13.34
C THR A 262 -11.96 8.53 13.07
N LEU A 263 -10.88 8.93 12.40
CA LEU A 263 -10.68 10.28 11.89
C LEU A 263 -10.75 10.25 10.36
N GLY A 264 -11.81 10.82 9.80
CA GLY A 264 -11.95 11.03 8.37
C GLY A 264 -11.31 12.33 7.93
N ILE A 265 -10.34 12.27 7.02
CA ILE A 265 -9.71 13.44 6.44
C ILE A 265 -10.48 13.86 5.19
N VAL A 266 -10.93 15.12 5.17
CA VAL A 266 -11.67 15.74 4.06
C VAL A 266 -10.87 16.93 3.57
N LYS A 267 -10.62 17.03 2.27
CA LYS A 267 -10.05 18.24 1.64
C LYS A 267 -11.20 19.21 1.35
N ALA A 268 -10.92 20.52 1.45
CA ALA A 268 -11.90 21.60 1.24
C ALA A 268 -12.54 21.61 -0.16
N TYR A 269 -11.93 20.90 -1.11
CA TYR A 269 -12.43 20.61 -2.44
C TYR A 269 -12.13 19.14 -2.75
N THR A 270 -12.80 18.59 -3.76
CA THR A 270 -12.58 17.21 -4.21
C THR A 270 -11.55 17.16 -5.32
N THR A 271 -10.71 16.12 -5.31
CA THR A 271 -9.83 15.76 -6.43
C THR A 271 -9.95 14.27 -6.70
N ARG A 272 -9.68 13.86 -7.94
CA ARG A 272 -9.68 12.46 -8.37
C ARG A 272 -8.49 12.22 -9.29
N VAL A 273 -7.77 11.13 -9.03
CA VAL A 273 -6.72 10.63 -9.93
C VAL A 273 -7.26 9.39 -10.64
N GLY A 274 -7.05 9.30 -11.94
CA GLY A 274 -7.58 8.23 -12.79
C GLY A 274 -9.02 8.48 -13.24
N ASN A 275 -9.53 7.55 -14.04
CA ASN A 275 -10.87 7.65 -14.63
C ASN A 275 -11.98 7.39 -13.60
N GLY A 276 -13.23 7.71 -13.99
CA GLY A 276 -14.45 7.35 -13.27
C GLY A 276 -15.35 8.56 -12.95
N PRO A 277 -16.57 8.33 -12.43
CA PRO A 277 -17.52 9.39 -12.18
C PRO A 277 -16.97 10.43 -11.21
N PHE A 278 -17.15 11.71 -11.56
CA PHE A 278 -16.79 12.83 -10.71
C PHE A 278 -17.87 13.95 -10.83
N PRO A 279 -18.97 13.86 -10.05
CA PRO A 279 -20.13 14.75 -10.22
C PRO A 279 -19.84 16.24 -10.04
N THR A 280 -18.80 16.58 -9.28
CA THR A 280 -18.39 17.96 -8.96
C THR A 280 -17.14 18.39 -9.74
N GLU A 281 -16.81 17.72 -10.84
CA GLU A 281 -15.67 18.09 -11.68
C GLU A 281 -15.90 19.48 -12.32
N LEU A 282 -14.85 20.31 -12.27
CA LEU A 282 -14.88 21.68 -12.80
C LEU A 282 -14.02 21.77 -14.06
N PHE A 283 -14.65 22.11 -15.19
CA PHE A 283 -14.00 22.33 -16.49
C PHE A 283 -13.84 23.83 -16.84
N ASN A 284 -13.73 24.68 -15.81
CA ASN A 284 -13.64 26.12 -15.94
C ASN A 284 -12.43 26.69 -15.19
N GLN A 285 -12.23 28.00 -15.28
CA GLN A 285 -11.11 28.70 -14.64
C GLN A 285 -11.03 28.49 -13.12
N THR A 286 -12.16 28.23 -12.44
CA THR A 286 -12.17 27.90 -11.01
C THR A 286 -11.49 26.55 -10.75
N GLY A 287 -11.78 25.55 -11.59
CA GLY A 287 -11.11 24.24 -11.54
C GLY A 287 -9.60 24.35 -11.77
N ASP A 288 -9.19 25.12 -12.78
CA ASP A 288 -7.77 25.35 -13.08
C ASP A 288 -7.04 26.07 -11.93
N LYS A 289 -7.70 27.07 -11.33
CA LYS A 289 -7.16 27.81 -10.17
C LYS A 289 -7.00 26.90 -8.96
N ILE A 290 -7.99 26.06 -8.65
CA ILE A 290 -7.90 25.07 -7.56
C ILE A 290 -6.74 24.12 -7.81
N ARG A 291 -6.62 23.57 -9.02
CA ARG A 291 -5.55 22.64 -9.41
C ARG A 291 -4.17 23.27 -9.25
N SER A 292 -3.99 24.50 -9.74
CA SER A 292 -2.72 25.24 -9.69
C SER A 292 -2.32 25.59 -8.26
N VAL A 293 -3.23 26.19 -7.47
CA VAL A 293 -2.96 26.62 -6.09
C VAL A 293 -2.77 25.43 -5.15
N GLY A 294 -3.53 24.35 -5.35
CA GLY A 294 -3.41 23.11 -4.58
C GLY A 294 -2.14 22.30 -4.91
N GLY A 295 -1.51 22.57 -6.05
CA GLY A 295 -0.40 21.75 -6.54
C GLY A 295 -0.85 20.33 -6.92
N GLU A 296 -2.05 20.20 -7.48
CA GLU A 296 -2.74 18.93 -7.77
C GLU A 296 -2.18 18.26 -9.03
N PHE A 297 -0.91 17.88 -8.95
CA PHE A 297 -0.18 17.19 -10.01
C PHE A 297 0.40 15.89 -9.47
N GLY A 298 0.27 14.81 -10.24
CA GLY A 298 0.71 13.47 -9.82
C GLY A 298 2.20 13.45 -9.44
N THR A 299 2.49 12.95 -8.24
CA THR A 299 3.87 12.74 -7.76
C THR A 299 4.43 11.36 -8.16
N VAL A 300 3.59 10.47 -8.68
CA VAL A 300 3.92 9.08 -9.04
C VAL A 300 4.01 8.89 -10.55
N SER A 301 3.34 9.75 -11.33
CA SER A 301 3.08 9.61 -12.75
C SER A 301 3.69 10.78 -13.54
N LYS A 302 5.02 10.91 -13.50
CA LYS A 302 5.76 11.69 -14.50
C LYS A 302 6.31 10.74 -15.55
#